data_AF-A0A2J0MTA8-F1
#
_entry.id   AF-A0A2J0MTA8-F1
#
_cell.length_a   1.000
_cell.length_b   1.000
_cell.length_c   1.000
_cell.angle_alpha   90.00
_cell.angle_beta   90.00
_cell.angle_gamma   90.00
#
_symmetry.space_group_name_H-M   'P 1'
#
loop_
_entity.id
_entity.type
_entity.pdbx_description
1 polymer ?
#
loop_
_entity_poly.entity_id
_entity_poly.type
_entity_poly.pdbx_seq_one_letter_code
_entity_poly.pdbx_strand_id
1 'polypeptide(L)'
;MKNFWQKLKKPILALAPMAGITDSAFRLICRRYGADVVYSEMASASALYYKPKKTLELLKFNRKERPYVVQLFGKNPEHFAKAARILDSLPLEKGELERDFHPKLKQKSPLI
;
A
#
# COMPACT_ATOMS: atom_id res chain seq x y z
N MET A 1 -5.02 -21.17 -5.32
CA MET A 1 -4.49 -19.82 -5.63
C MET A 1 -2.96 -19.86 -5.63
N LYS A 2 -2.29 -19.36 -6.69
CA LYS A 2 -0.82 -19.22 -6.74
C LYS A 2 -0.44 -17.79 -6.34
N ASN A 3 0.54 -17.60 -5.47
CA ASN A 3 1.03 -16.28 -5.03
C ASN A 3 2.57 -16.20 -5.06
N PHE A 4 3.15 -15.03 -4.76
CA PHE A 4 4.61 -14.83 -4.86
C PHE A 4 5.40 -15.59 -3.80
N TRP A 5 4.81 -15.89 -2.64
CA TRP A 5 5.48 -16.61 -1.54
C TRP A 5 6.01 -17.97 -1.97
N GLN A 6 5.32 -18.64 -2.90
CA GLN A 6 5.71 -19.95 -3.43
C GLN A 6 6.94 -19.90 -4.35
N LYS A 7 7.35 -18.70 -4.81
CA LYS A 7 8.47 -18.50 -5.75
C LYS A 7 9.77 -18.10 -5.05
N LEU A 8 9.73 -17.80 -3.76
CA LEU A 8 10.89 -17.31 -3.01
C LEU A 8 11.79 -18.47 -2.56
N LYS A 9 13.10 -18.27 -2.63
CA LYS A 9 14.09 -19.21 -2.08
C LYS A 9 14.09 -19.12 -0.55
N LYS A 10 14.23 -20.25 0.14
CA LYS A 10 14.30 -20.31 1.61
C LYS A 10 15.76 -20.25 2.09
N PRO A 11 16.04 -19.67 3.28
CA PRO A 11 15.09 -18.96 4.16
C PRO A 11 14.65 -17.62 3.57
N ILE A 12 13.41 -17.22 3.86
CA ILE A 12 12.86 -15.94 3.39
C ILE A 12 13.22 -14.86 4.41
N LEU A 13 13.88 -13.80 3.96
CA LEU A 13 14.18 -12.64 4.80
C LEU A 13 13.11 -11.56 4.59
N ALA A 14 12.23 -11.37 5.56
CA ALA A 14 11.18 -10.37 5.49
C ALA A 14 11.40 -9.26 6.51
N LEU A 15 11.23 -8.00 6.08
CA LEU A 15 11.23 -6.85 6.99
C LEU A 15 9.93 -6.82 7.79
N ALA A 16 10.02 -6.86 9.12
CA ALA A 16 8.85 -6.77 9.99
C ALA A 16 8.15 -5.39 9.89
N PRO A 17 6.80 -5.36 9.93
CA PRO A 17 6.05 -4.10 9.94
C PRO A 17 6.18 -3.37 11.28
N MET A 18 6.50 -2.07 11.22
CA MET A 18 6.66 -1.24 12.42
C MET A 18 6.08 0.15 12.15
N ALA A 19 5.06 0.55 12.93
CA ALA A 19 4.41 1.85 12.79
C ALA A 19 5.40 3.00 13.01
N GLY A 20 5.43 3.97 12.10
CA GLY A 20 6.33 5.12 12.15
C GLY A 20 7.79 4.83 11.77
N ILE A 21 8.13 3.58 11.43
CA ILE A 21 9.52 3.18 11.10
C ILE A 21 9.61 2.59 9.70
N THR A 22 8.73 1.64 9.33
CA THR A 22 8.78 0.99 8.02
C THR A 22 8.17 1.83 6.92
N ASP A 23 8.65 3.06 6.75
CA ASP A 23 8.27 3.96 5.66
C ASP A 23 8.89 3.52 4.32
N SER A 24 8.55 4.23 3.24
CA SER A 24 9.04 3.92 1.88
C SER A 24 10.56 3.99 1.76
N ALA A 25 11.22 4.94 2.44
CA ALA A 25 12.67 5.09 2.37
C ALA A 25 13.39 3.93 3.06
N PHE A 26 12.94 3.57 4.27
CA PHE A 26 13.49 2.46 5.03
C PHE A 26 13.31 1.13 4.31
N ARG A 27 12.12 0.88 3.75
CA ARG A 27 11.84 -0.33 2.97
C ARG A 27 12.74 -0.48 1.74
N LEU A 28 13.02 0.63 1.04
CA LEU A 28 13.96 0.62 -0.10
C LEU A 28 15.38 0.28 0.33
N ILE A 29 15.83 0.78 1.48
CA ILE A 29 17.13 0.40 2.06
C ILE A 29 17.13 -1.09 2.38
N CYS A 30 16.16 -1.60 3.12
CA CYS A 30 16.08 -3.03 3.44
C CYS A 30 16.05 -3.91 2.19
N ARG A 31 15.33 -3.50 1.14
CA ARG A 31 15.30 -4.21 -0.15
C ARG A 31 16.69 -4.24 -0.80
N ARG A 32 17.42 -3.13 -0.77
CA ARG A 32 18.80 -3.03 -1.29
C ARG A 32 19.77 -3.94 -0.53
N TYR A 33 19.55 -4.15 0.77
CA TYR A 33 20.40 -4.97 1.65
C TYR A 33 19.91 -6.43 1.81
N GLY A 34 19.00 -6.90 0.94
CA GLY A 34 18.69 -8.32 0.84
C GLY A 34 17.37 -8.77 1.47
N ALA A 35 16.50 -7.86 1.90
CA ALA A 35 15.13 -8.25 2.27
C ALA A 35 14.39 -8.78 1.03
N ASP A 36 13.88 -10.01 1.08
CA ASP A 36 13.07 -10.62 0.02
C ASP A 36 11.66 -10.04 -0.06
N VAL A 37 11.13 -9.63 1.10
CA VAL A 37 9.77 -9.07 1.24
C VAL A 37 9.81 -7.91 2.23
N VAL A 38 9.08 -6.85 1.93
CA VAL A 38 8.90 -5.72 2.85
C VAL A 38 7.43 -5.51 3.15
N TYR A 39 7.14 -5.10 4.39
CA TYR A 39 5.79 -4.79 4.83
C TYR A 39 5.55 -3.29 4.93
N SER A 40 4.30 -2.88 4.73
CA SER A 40 3.84 -1.53 5.04
C SER A 40 3.99 -1.21 6.53
N GLU A 41 3.85 0.08 6.86
CA GLU A 41 3.46 0.43 8.22
C GLU A 41 2.10 -0.20 8.58
N MET A 42 1.82 -0.33 9.88
CA MET A 42 0.58 -0.93 10.36
C MET A 42 -0.63 -0.06 10.00
N ALA A 43 -1.55 -0.60 9.19
CA ALA A 43 -2.77 0.11 8.77
C ALA A 43 -4.00 -0.35 9.55
N SER A 44 -4.72 0.60 10.13
CA SER A 44 -5.96 0.30 10.86
C SER A 44 -7.09 -0.02 9.87
N ALA A 45 -7.67 -1.21 9.99
CA ALA A 45 -8.84 -1.61 9.21
C ALA A 45 -10.04 -0.67 9.47
N SER A 46 -10.22 -0.22 10.72
CA SER A 46 -11.26 0.75 11.07
C SER A 46 -11.02 2.13 10.44
N ALA A 47 -9.76 2.57 10.35
CA ALA A 47 -9.44 3.84 9.68
C ALA A 47 -9.74 3.77 8.18
N LEU A 48 -9.41 2.65 7.52
CA LEU A 48 -9.79 2.41 6.12
C LEU A 48 -11.31 2.32 5.94
N TYR A 49 -12.05 1.80 6.92
CA TYR A 49 -13.50 1.72 6.86
C TYR A 49 -14.20 3.09 6.89
N TYR A 50 -13.79 3.98 7.81
CA TYR A 50 -14.44 5.28 8.05
C TYR A 50 -13.78 6.47 7.35
N LYS A 51 -12.44 6.57 7.36
CA LYS A 51 -11.68 7.74 6.91
C LYS A 51 -10.38 7.31 6.19
N PRO A 52 -10.47 6.71 4.99
CA PRO A 52 -9.35 6.01 4.37
C PRO A 52 -8.21 6.92 3.91
N LYS A 53 -8.45 8.21 3.63
CA LYS A 53 -7.46 9.11 2.98
C LYS A 53 -6.07 9.06 3.63
N LYS A 54 -5.96 9.33 4.93
CA LYS A 54 -4.66 9.34 5.64
C LYS A 54 -3.97 7.98 5.63
N THR A 55 -4.74 6.91 5.81
CA THR A 55 -4.20 5.55 5.83
C THR A 55 -3.76 5.10 4.44
N LEU A 56 -4.47 5.50 3.38
CA LEU A 56 -4.05 5.21 2.00
C LEU A 56 -2.76 5.93 1.63
N GLU A 57 -2.57 7.17 2.07
CA GLU A 57 -1.30 7.88 1.89
C GLU A 57 -0.11 7.15 2.54
N LEU A 58 -0.31 6.63 3.75
CA LEU A 58 0.67 5.82 4.48
C LEU A 58 1.06 4.53 3.71
N LEU A 59 0.09 3.96 3.00
CA LEU A 59 0.24 2.69 2.27
C LEU A 59 0.85 2.86 0.88
N LYS A 60 1.18 4.08 0.46
CA LYS A 60 1.86 4.31 -0.81
C LYS A 60 3.26 3.72 -0.80
N PHE A 61 3.64 3.08 -1.90
CA PHE A 61 4.95 2.46 -2.08
C PHE A 61 5.53 2.71 -3.47
N ASN A 62 6.85 2.60 -3.61
CA ASN A 62 7.55 2.63 -4.88
C ASN A 62 7.64 1.23 -5.48
N ARG A 63 7.53 1.08 -6.80
CA ARG A 63 7.67 -0.22 -7.51
C ARG A 63 8.87 -1.06 -7.06
N LYS A 64 10.00 -0.41 -6.76
CA LYS A 64 11.25 -1.05 -6.30
C LYS A 64 11.10 -1.77 -4.95
N GLU A 65 10.06 -1.48 -4.19
CA GLU A 65 9.75 -2.12 -2.91
C GLU A 65 9.08 -3.49 -3.10
N ARG A 66 8.68 -3.88 -4.32
CA ARG A 66 8.04 -5.18 -4.55
C ARG A 66 9.04 -6.34 -4.31
N PRO A 67 8.63 -7.45 -3.66
CA PRO A 67 7.30 -7.73 -3.09
C PRO A 67 6.97 -6.91 -1.83
N TYR A 68 5.82 -6.22 -1.87
CA TYR A 68 5.31 -5.35 -0.82
C TYR A 68 4.00 -5.92 -0.25
N VAL A 69 3.88 -5.96 1.07
CA VAL A 69 2.71 -6.53 1.77
C VAL A 69 2.09 -5.50 2.69
N VAL A 70 0.78 -5.28 2.60
CA VAL A 70 0.06 -4.42 3.53
C VAL A 70 -0.34 -5.20 4.77
N GLN A 71 0.02 -4.70 5.96
CA GLN A 71 -0.45 -5.26 7.21
C GLN A 71 -1.67 -4.49 7.74
N LEU A 72 -2.79 -5.20 7.89
CA LEU A 72 -4.00 -4.69 8.54
C LEU A 72 -4.04 -5.09 10.02
N PHE A 73 -4.51 -4.18 10.87
CA PHE A 73 -4.83 -4.48 12.26
C PHE A 73 -6.20 -3.91 12.65
N GLY A 74 -6.83 -4.50 13.66
CA GLY A 74 -8.17 -4.13 14.12
C GLY A 74 -8.88 -5.27 14.85
N LYS A 75 -10.15 -5.05 15.18
CA LYS A 75 -10.98 -6.01 15.93
C LYS A 75 -12.29 -6.41 15.24
N ASN A 76 -12.77 -5.61 14.29
CA ASN A 76 -14.05 -5.85 13.63
C ASN A 76 -13.83 -6.55 12.27
N PRO A 77 -14.31 -7.79 12.07
CA PRO A 77 -14.19 -8.52 10.81
C PRO A 77 -14.75 -7.77 9.59
N GLU A 78 -15.86 -7.03 9.75
CA GLU A 78 -16.46 -6.25 8.66
C GLU A 78 -15.52 -5.15 8.16
N HIS A 79 -14.78 -4.53 9.08
CA HIS A 79 -13.81 -3.51 8.74
C HIS A 79 -12.65 -4.12 7.94
N PHE A 80 -12.19 -5.32 8.29
CA PHE A 80 -11.17 -6.04 7.51
C PHE A 80 -11.67 -6.37 6.10
N ALA A 81 -12.89 -6.88 5.97
CA ALA A 81 -13.45 -7.22 4.67
C ALA A 81 -13.54 -6.00 3.74
N LYS A 82 -14.01 -4.86 4.25
CA LYS A 82 -14.06 -3.61 3.47
C LYS A 82 -12.66 -3.08 3.18
N ALA A 83 -11.75 -3.10 4.16
CA ALA A 83 -10.37 -2.65 3.97
C ALA A 83 -9.65 -3.46 2.88
N ALA A 84 -9.79 -4.80 2.89
CA ALA A 84 -9.22 -5.66 1.86
C ALA A 84 -9.74 -5.31 0.47
N ARG A 85 -11.05 -5.09 0.32
CA ARG A 85 -11.66 -4.65 -0.97
C ARG A 85 -11.12 -3.30 -1.44
N ILE A 86 -10.97 -2.33 -0.52
CA ILE A 86 -10.40 -1.01 -0.84
C ILE A 86 -8.97 -1.17 -1.36
N LEU A 87 -8.14 -1.97 -0.69
CA LEU A 87 -6.73 -2.16 -1.06
C LEU A 87 -6.57 -2.91 -2.38
N ASP A 88 -7.47 -3.85 -2.70
CA ASP A 88 -7.48 -4.58 -3.97
C ASP A 88 -7.85 -3.67 -5.15
N SER A 89 -8.73 -2.69 -4.91
CA SER A 89 -9.24 -1.78 -5.94
C SER A 89 -8.37 -0.54 -6.24
N LEU A 90 -7.35 -0.25 -5.42
CA LEU A 90 -6.60 1.01 -5.50
C LEU A 90 -5.14 0.82 -5.91
N PRO A 91 -4.63 1.60 -6.87
CA PRO A 91 -3.21 1.60 -7.18
C PRO A 91 -2.45 2.36 -6.08
N LEU A 92 -1.80 1.61 -5.20
CA LEU A 92 -0.97 2.15 -4.12
C LEU A 92 0.47 2.49 -4.58
N GLU A 93 0.82 2.18 -5.82
CA GLU A 93 2.13 2.48 -6.39
C GLU A 93 2.26 3.99 -6.68
N LYS A 94 3.30 4.63 -6.13
CA LYS A 94 3.62 6.05 -6.36
C LYS A 94 3.87 6.28 -7.86
N GLY A 95 2.92 6.95 -8.52
CA GLY A 95 2.96 7.28 -9.95
C GLY A 95 1.68 6.93 -10.73
N GLU A 96 0.82 6.06 -10.20
CA GLU A 96 -0.45 5.68 -10.85
C GLU A 96 -1.65 6.48 -10.34
N LEU A 97 -1.69 6.82 -9.05
CA LEU A 97 -2.83 7.51 -8.43
C LEU A 97 -3.00 8.99 -8.85
N GLU A 98 -1.97 9.65 -9.40
CA GLU A 98 -2.12 11.03 -9.94
C GLU A 98 -3.09 11.09 -11.13
N ARG A 99 -3.33 9.97 -11.81
CA ARG A 99 -4.25 9.91 -12.95
C ARG A 99 -5.71 9.71 -12.54
N ASP A 100 -5.94 9.06 -11.40
CA ASP A 100 -7.30 8.69 -10.95
C ASP A 100 -7.95 9.76 -10.06
N PHE A 101 -7.16 10.67 -9.47
CA PHE A 101 -7.69 11.77 -8.65
C PHE A 101 -8.00 13.07 -9.43
N HIS A 102 -7.96 13.05 -10.77
CA HIS A 102 -8.45 14.13 -11.63
C HIS A 102 -9.78 13.76 -12.34
N PRO A 103 -10.91 13.64 -11.62
CA PRO A 103 -12.21 13.69 -12.28
C PRO A 103 -12.49 15.14 -12.68
N LYS A 104 -12.28 15.44 -13.98
CA LYS A 104 -12.77 16.62 -14.71
C LYS A 104 -12.28 18.01 -14.22
N LEU A 105 -11.11 18.40 -14.70
CA LEU A 105 -10.83 19.81 -15.05
C LEU A 105 -10.28 19.90 -16.49
N LYS A 106 -11.03 19.29 -17.43
CA LYS A 106 -10.99 19.72 -18.83
C LYS A 106 -12.29 20.46 -19.12
N GLN A 107 -12.13 21.68 -19.63
CA GLN A 107 -13.11 22.52 -20.31
C GLN A 107 -13.88 23.53 -19.45
N LYS A 108 -13.33 24.74 -19.37
CA LYS A 108 -14.05 25.99 -19.67
C LYS A 108 -13.13 26.90 -20.49
N SER A 109 -13.12 26.72 -21.81
CA SER A 109 -13.26 27.89 -22.68
C SER A 109 -14.76 28.12 -22.82
N PRO A 110 -15.21 29.35 -22.62
CA PRO A 110 -15.95 29.99 -23.69
C PRO A 110 -15.38 31.37 -24.01
N LEU A 111 -15.40 31.66 -25.31
CA LEU A 111 -15.42 32.95 -25.97
C LEU A 111 -15.74 34.13 -25.03
N ILE A 112 -14.85 35.14 -24.95
CA ILE A 112 -14.77 36.33 -25.81
C ILE A 112 -13.28 36.67 -25.95
#